data_AF-A0A800GHL6-F1
#
_entry.id   AF-A0A800GHL6-F1
#
_cell.length_a   1.000
_cell.length_b   1.000
_cell.length_c   1.000
_cell.angle_alpha   90.00
_cell.angle_beta   90.00
_cell.angle_gamma   90.00
#
_symmetry.space_group_name_H-M   'P 1'
#
loop_
_entity.id
_entity.type
_entity.pdbx_description
1 polymer ?
#
loop_
_entity_poly.entity_id
_entity_poly.type
_entity_poly.pdbx_seq_one_letter_code
_entity_poly.pdbx_strand_id
1 'polypeptide(L)'
;MKICISIVFGCVLSLSLPLAWASGLTLEQQRKEFLRLEKLIQKGQDSSFHQQAETLKGYPLYPDLQYQWLKKHLHQADKINVFLKDFKHTQYAGLLRYHWQIYLAKNKQWKQFLQSYTKSHDPLLQCYYFRAKYNEGAKKQALLGARALWVVGKSQPDECDPLFKVLQASTYFTAEIRWQRFAAALRNNKTGLARYIQGLMDSNDQKTARLWLKIHKHPELIKKPELLDKNKAQSGLIFAHAIDRLANTQYALAIKIWDARNSSFAINKARLQALEQRLALSLAYQRDPGAYHRLTRLEVADKKTKEWRVRAALLEQNWEHVEQAIADLSKETQNKDKWRFWLARALEKTH
;
A
#
# COMPACT_ATOMS: atom_id res chain seq x y z
N MET A 1 17.67 -109.49 -31.26
CA MET A 1 18.61 -108.35 -31.25
C MET A 1 18.05 -107.29 -30.30
N LYS A 2 18.77 -106.96 -29.23
CA LYS A 2 18.34 -106.04 -28.16
C LYS A 2 18.32 -104.60 -28.69
N ILE A 3 17.27 -103.83 -28.39
CA ILE A 3 17.25 -102.37 -28.61
C ILE A 3 16.98 -101.69 -27.26
N CYS A 4 17.93 -100.85 -26.85
CA CYS A 4 17.95 -100.11 -25.60
C CYS A 4 16.98 -98.93 -25.60
N ILE A 5 16.36 -98.71 -24.44
CA ILE A 5 15.54 -97.54 -24.08
C ILE A 5 16.47 -96.47 -23.49
N SER A 6 16.44 -95.24 -24.03
CA SER A 6 17.05 -94.06 -23.43
C SER A 6 15.96 -93.07 -23.00
N ILE A 7 15.90 -92.80 -21.70
CA ILE A 7 15.00 -91.84 -21.05
C ILE A 7 15.67 -90.46 -21.07
N VAL A 8 15.00 -89.45 -21.61
CA VAL A 8 15.44 -88.04 -21.57
C VAL A 8 14.59 -87.28 -20.56
N PHE A 9 15.25 -86.70 -19.56
CA PHE A 9 14.67 -85.94 -18.45
C PHE A 9 14.49 -84.47 -18.89
N GLY A 10 13.24 -84.00 -19.00
CA GLY A 10 12.92 -82.62 -19.36
C GLY A 10 12.84 -81.70 -18.13
N CYS A 11 13.78 -80.77 -18.01
CA CYS A 11 13.83 -79.75 -16.96
C CYS A 11 12.96 -78.54 -17.36
N VAL A 12 11.84 -78.32 -16.68
CA VAL A 12 10.94 -77.17 -16.92
C VAL A 12 11.39 -75.99 -16.06
N LEU A 13 12.05 -75.00 -16.67
CA LEU A 13 12.36 -73.71 -16.06
C LEU A 13 11.15 -72.77 -16.15
N SER A 14 10.49 -72.55 -15.03
CA SER A 14 9.42 -71.57 -14.85
C SER A 14 10.00 -70.16 -14.67
N LEU A 15 9.94 -69.34 -15.72
CA LEU A 15 10.19 -67.89 -15.63
C LEU A 15 9.02 -67.20 -14.91
N SER A 16 9.22 -66.83 -13.65
CA SER A 16 8.38 -65.89 -12.93
C SER A 16 8.75 -64.45 -13.32
N LEU A 17 8.01 -63.87 -14.27
CA LEU A 17 8.06 -62.43 -14.54
C LEU A 17 7.45 -61.66 -13.36
N PRO A 18 8.18 -60.74 -12.71
CA PRO A 18 7.59 -59.87 -11.71
C PRO A 18 6.57 -58.94 -12.40
N LEU A 19 5.30 -59.03 -12.01
CA LEU A 19 4.30 -58.02 -12.36
C LEU A 19 4.75 -56.68 -11.77
N ALA A 20 5.23 -55.78 -12.62
CA ALA A 20 5.41 -54.38 -12.26
C ALA A 20 4.03 -53.73 -12.12
N TRP A 21 3.53 -53.62 -10.89
CA TRP A 21 2.36 -52.80 -10.56
C TRP A 21 2.74 -51.32 -10.65
N ALA A 22 2.60 -50.73 -11.83
CA ALA A 22 2.58 -49.28 -12.01
C ALA A 22 1.16 -48.83 -12.38
N SER A 23 0.20 -49.04 -11.48
CA SER A 23 -1.21 -48.64 -11.66
C SER A 23 -1.42 -47.16 -11.31
N GLY A 24 -0.79 -46.27 -12.09
CA GLY A 24 -1.08 -44.84 -12.09
C GLY A 24 -1.95 -44.46 -13.29
N LEU A 25 -2.91 -43.54 -13.10
CA LEU A 25 -3.62 -42.92 -14.22
C LEU A 25 -2.62 -42.27 -15.18
N THR A 26 -2.86 -42.34 -16.48
CA THR A 26 -2.09 -41.57 -17.46
C THR A 26 -2.32 -40.07 -17.27
N LEU A 27 -1.39 -39.22 -17.71
CA LEU A 27 -1.53 -37.76 -17.57
C LEU A 27 -2.84 -37.23 -18.19
N GLU A 28 -3.27 -37.82 -19.31
CA GLU A 28 -4.53 -37.46 -19.97
C GLU A 28 -5.76 -37.89 -19.16
N GLN A 29 -5.71 -39.05 -18.51
CA GLN A 29 -6.76 -39.49 -17.58
C GLN A 29 -6.81 -38.58 -16.33
N GLN A 30 -5.65 -38.22 -15.76
CA GLN A 30 -5.56 -37.27 -14.65
C GLN A 30 -6.14 -35.90 -15.01
N ARG A 31 -5.88 -35.40 -16.22
CA ARG A 31 -6.45 -34.14 -16.71
C ARG A 31 -7.99 -34.21 -16.82
N LYS A 32 -8.52 -35.30 -17.39
CA LYS A 32 -9.98 -35.49 -17.49
C LYS A 32 -10.63 -35.55 -16.11
N GLU A 33 -10.00 -36.26 -15.18
CA GLU A 33 -10.48 -36.39 -13.81
C GLU A 33 -10.42 -35.06 -13.05
N PHE A 34 -9.35 -34.28 -13.20
CA PHE A 34 -9.26 -32.92 -12.67
C PHE A 34 -10.44 -32.04 -13.14
N LEU A 35 -10.70 -31.99 -14.44
CA LEU A 35 -11.80 -31.20 -15.02
C LEU A 35 -13.18 -31.69 -14.56
N ARG A 36 -13.33 -33.00 -14.33
CA ARG A 36 -14.57 -33.57 -13.79
C ARG A 36 -14.81 -33.10 -12.35
N LEU A 37 -13.79 -33.20 -11.49
CA LEU A 37 -13.87 -32.78 -10.09
C LEU A 37 -14.07 -31.27 -9.95
N GLU A 38 -13.39 -30.48 -10.78
CA GLU A 38 -13.58 -29.03 -10.82
C GLU A 38 -15.05 -28.66 -11.11
N LYS A 39 -15.68 -29.30 -12.10
CA LYS A 39 -17.10 -29.10 -12.40
C LYS A 39 -18.01 -29.51 -11.24
N LEU A 40 -17.69 -30.57 -10.51
CA LEU A 40 -18.46 -31.00 -9.33
C LEU A 40 -18.36 -29.98 -8.20
N ILE A 41 -17.16 -29.46 -7.91
CA ILE A 41 -16.95 -28.36 -6.95
C ILE A 41 -17.78 -27.15 -7.37
N GLN A 42 -17.74 -26.76 -8.65
CA GLN A 42 -18.49 -25.62 -9.16
C GLN A 42 -20.01 -25.77 -8.91
N LYS A 43 -20.55 -26.97 -9.12
CA LYS A 43 -21.97 -27.32 -8.91
C LYS A 43 -22.36 -27.58 -7.45
N GLY A 44 -21.40 -27.65 -6.51
CA GLY A 44 -21.65 -28.04 -5.12
C GLY A 44 -22.01 -29.52 -4.95
N GLN A 45 -21.60 -30.36 -5.91
CA GLN A 45 -21.84 -31.82 -5.92
C GLN A 45 -20.57 -32.56 -5.50
N ASP A 46 -19.97 -32.14 -4.38
CA ASP A 46 -18.60 -32.45 -3.98
C ASP A 46 -18.50 -33.15 -2.61
N SER A 47 -19.56 -33.84 -2.19
CA SER A 47 -19.63 -34.61 -0.94
C SER A 47 -18.53 -35.68 -0.82
N SER A 48 -18.20 -36.34 -1.93
CA SER A 48 -17.15 -37.36 -2.02
C SER A 48 -15.82 -36.81 -2.56
N PHE A 49 -15.62 -35.48 -2.55
CA PHE A 49 -14.46 -34.83 -3.15
C PHE A 49 -13.13 -35.43 -2.69
N HIS A 50 -12.92 -35.55 -1.38
CA HIS A 50 -11.64 -36.02 -0.85
C HIS A 50 -11.29 -37.43 -1.34
N GLN A 51 -12.25 -38.35 -1.29
CA GLN A 51 -12.04 -39.72 -1.77
C GLN A 51 -11.65 -39.76 -3.25
N GLN A 52 -12.28 -38.94 -4.10
CA GLN A 52 -12.02 -38.93 -5.53
C GLN A 52 -10.70 -38.20 -5.86
N ALA A 53 -10.40 -37.12 -5.14
CA ALA A 53 -9.21 -36.29 -5.35
C ALA A 53 -7.90 -37.02 -5.01
N GLU A 54 -7.93 -38.06 -4.17
CA GLU A 54 -6.76 -38.90 -3.85
C GLU A 54 -6.08 -39.48 -5.10
N THR A 55 -6.86 -39.78 -6.14
CA THR A 55 -6.35 -40.30 -7.43
C THR A 55 -5.46 -39.31 -8.17
N LEU A 56 -5.52 -38.01 -7.80
CA LEU A 56 -4.78 -36.92 -8.41
C LEU A 56 -3.60 -36.43 -7.55
N LYS A 57 -3.21 -37.12 -6.47
CA LYS A 57 -2.10 -36.69 -5.60
C LYS A 57 -0.79 -36.38 -6.35
N GLY A 58 -0.49 -37.14 -7.42
CA GLY A 58 0.69 -36.93 -8.27
C GLY A 58 0.50 -35.90 -9.39
N TYR A 59 -0.70 -35.35 -9.58
CA TYR A 59 -1.01 -34.41 -10.66
C TYR A 59 -0.56 -32.99 -10.29
N PRO A 60 0.16 -32.26 -11.17
CA PRO A 60 0.71 -30.95 -10.83
C PRO A 60 -0.30 -29.90 -10.33
N LEU A 61 -1.56 -29.98 -10.77
CA LEU A 61 -2.63 -29.04 -10.37
C LEU A 61 -3.45 -29.52 -9.17
N TYR A 62 -3.06 -30.62 -8.52
CA TYR A 62 -3.72 -31.09 -7.31
C TYR A 62 -3.88 -30.03 -6.19
N PRO A 63 -2.88 -29.17 -5.92
CA PRO A 63 -3.04 -28.10 -4.92
C PRO A 63 -4.12 -27.07 -5.30
N ASP A 64 -4.26 -26.77 -6.59
CA ASP A 64 -5.30 -25.86 -7.08
C ASP A 64 -6.69 -26.47 -6.84
N LEU A 65 -6.88 -27.74 -7.19
CA LEU A 65 -8.15 -28.44 -6.99
C LEU A 65 -8.57 -28.47 -5.52
N GLN A 66 -7.64 -28.76 -4.61
CA GLN A 66 -7.90 -28.69 -3.17
C GLN A 66 -8.26 -27.27 -2.71
N TYR A 67 -7.54 -26.26 -3.20
CA TYR A 67 -7.83 -24.86 -2.90
C TYR A 67 -9.24 -24.46 -3.34
N GLN A 68 -9.66 -24.85 -4.55
CA GLN A 68 -10.99 -24.55 -5.07
C GLN A 68 -12.09 -25.12 -4.17
N TRP A 69 -11.93 -26.36 -3.69
CA TRP A 69 -12.88 -26.97 -2.74
C TRP A 69 -12.85 -26.26 -1.38
N LEU A 70 -11.67 -26.03 -0.81
CA LEU A 70 -11.50 -25.41 0.52
C LEU A 70 -12.04 -23.98 0.58
N LYS A 71 -11.91 -23.22 -0.51
CA LYS A 71 -12.46 -21.86 -0.62
C LYS A 71 -13.99 -21.83 -0.47
N LYS A 72 -14.70 -22.91 -0.84
CA LYS A 72 -16.14 -23.06 -0.61
C LYS A 72 -16.49 -23.65 0.76
N HIS A 73 -15.52 -24.25 1.45
CA HIS A 73 -15.69 -24.98 2.70
C HIS A 73 -14.87 -24.38 3.85
N LEU A 74 -14.91 -23.05 4.00
CA LEU A 74 -14.07 -22.32 4.96
C LEU A 74 -14.33 -22.66 6.45
N HIS A 75 -15.40 -23.40 6.75
CA HIS A 75 -15.69 -23.96 8.07
C HIS A 75 -14.78 -25.15 8.44
N GLN A 76 -14.12 -25.78 7.46
CA GLN A 76 -13.29 -26.99 7.64
C GLN A 76 -11.87 -26.62 8.11
N ALA A 77 -11.76 -26.09 9.34
CA ALA A 77 -10.50 -25.58 9.89
C ALA A 77 -9.34 -26.60 9.82
N ASP A 78 -9.59 -27.85 10.17
CA ASP A 78 -8.54 -28.89 10.18
C ASP A 78 -7.97 -29.14 8.79
N LYS A 79 -8.84 -29.21 7.78
CA LYS A 79 -8.42 -29.40 6.38
C LYS A 79 -7.67 -28.20 5.83
N ILE A 80 -8.08 -27.00 6.22
CA ILE A 80 -7.38 -25.76 5.86
C ILE A 80 -5.99 -25.74 6.49
N ASN A 81 -5.86 -26.10 7.77
CA ASN A 81 -4.55 -26.15 8.43
C ASN A 81 -3.61 -27.17 7.78
N VAL A 82 -4.13 -28.36 7.42
CA VAL A 82 -3.37 -29.37 6.66
C VAL A 82 -2.91 -28.79 5.32
N PHE A 83 -3.81 -28.19 4.54
CA PHE A 83 -3.47 -27.58 3.26
C PHE A 83 -2.41 -26.48 3.39
N LEU A 84 -2.56 -25.59 4.38
CA LEU A 84 -1.62 -24.50 4.63
C LEU A 84 -0.23 -24.99 5.06
N LYS A 85 -0.14 -26.18 5.67
CA LYS A 85 1.11 -26.84 6.03
C LYS A 85 1.75 -27.52 4.81
N ASP A 86 0.98 -28.33 4.11
CA ASP A 86 1.48 -29.20 3.04
C ASP A 86 1.83 -28.40 1.79
N PHE A 87 1.06 -27.36 1.48
CA PHE A 87 1.24 -26.52 0.29
C PHE A 87 1.77 -25.11 0.60
N LYS A 88 2.48 -24.95 1.71
CA LYS A 88 2.96 -23.65 2.23
C LYS A 88 3.76 -22.80 1.23
N HIS A 89 4.41 -23.43 0.24
CA HIS A 89 5.22 -22.77 -0.80
C HIS A 89 4.43 -22.39 -2.06
N THR A 90 3.15 -22.75 -2.15
CA THR A 90 2.30 -22.43 -3.29
C THR A 90 1.61 -21.07 -3.11
N GLN A 91 1.26 -20.41 -4.21
CA GLN A 91 0.43 -19.20 -4.17
C GLN A 91 -0.94 -19.45 -3.52
N TYR A 92 -1.48 -20.68 -3.67
CA TYR A 92 -2.80 -21.06 -3.16
C TYR A 92 -2.86 -21.08 -1.63
N ALA A 93 -1.77 -21.39 -0.94
CA ALA A 93 -1.74 -21.30 0.52
C ALA A 93 -1.93 -19.86 1.00
N GLY A 94 -1.33 -18.88 0.33
CA GLY A 94 -1.54 -17.46 0.62
C GLY A 94 -2.99 -17.04 0.37
N LEU A 95 -3.54 -17.41 -0.79
CA LEU A 95 -4.93 -17.10 -1.17
C LEU A 95 -5.95 -17.76 -0.23
N LEU A 96 -5.76 -19.03 0.12
CA LEU A 96 -6.66 -19.73 1.04
C LEU A 96 -6.62 -19.10 2.43
N ARG A 97 -5.41 -18.82 2.94
CA ARG A 97 -5.24 -18.17 4.25
C ARG A 97 -5.98 -16.83 4.30
N TYR A 98 -5.89 -16.02 3.23
CA TYR A 98 -6.61 -14.76 3.12
C TYR A 98 -8.13 -14.96 3.24
N HIS A 99 -8.71 -15.83 2.42
CA HIS A 99 -10.14 -16.12 2.44
C HIS A 99 -10.60 -16.69 3.79
N TRP A 100 -9.81 -17.59 4.37
CA TRP A 100 -10.10 -18.18 5.67
C TRP A 100 -10.03 -17.16 6.79
N GLN A 101 -9.02 -16.30 6.84
CA GLN A 101 -8.94 -15.19 7.82
C GLN A 101 -10.19 -14.28 7.76
N ILE A 102 -10.65 -13.93 6.56
CA ILE A 102 -11.88 -13.14 6.42
C ILE A 102 -13.10 -13.90 6.98
N TYR A 103 -13.22 -15.19 6.65
CA TYR A 103 -14.27 -16.05 7.19
C TYR A 103 -14.22 -16.11 8.73
N LEU A 104 -13.06 -16.38 9.31
CA LEU A 104 -12.85 -16.45 10.76
C LEU A 104 -13.29 -15.13 11.42
N ALA A 105 -12.89 -13.99 10.83
CA ALA A 105 -13.21 -12.68 11.38
C ALA A 105 -14.70 -12.32 11.28
N LYS A 106 -15.35 -12.65 10.16
CA LYS A 106 -16.81 -12.46 9.98
C LYS A 106 -17.60 -13.32 10.98
N ASN A 107 -17.11 -14.51 11.30
CA ASN A 107 -17.70 -15.42 12.28
C ASN A 107 -17.19 -15.19 13.72
N LYS A 108 -16.46 -14.11 13.98
CA LYS A 108 -15.92 -13.75 15.31
C LYS A 108 -15.06 -14.84 15.96
N GLN A 109 -14.44 -15.72 15.16
CA GLN A 109 -13.52 -16.75 15.61
C GLN A 109 -12.14 -16.14 15.88
N TRP A 110 -12.06 -15.21 16.85
CA TRP A 110 -10.92 -14.32 17.05
C TRP A 110 -9.62 -15.06 17.41
N LYS A 111 -9.68 -16.06 18.28
CA LYS A 111 -8.51 -16.86 18.65
C LYS A 111 -7.87 -17.55 17.42
N GLN A 112 -8.69 -18.19 16.59
CA GLN A 112 -8.24 -18.84 15.35
C GLN A 112 -7.78 -17.81 14.31
N PHE A 113 -8.45 -16.66 14.21
CA PHE A 113 -7.99 -15.55 13.37
C PHE A 113 -6.58 -15.11 13.77
N LEU A 114 -6.34 -14.88 15.07
CA LEU A 114 -5.02 -14.44 15.56
C LEU A 114 -3.93 -15.49 15.35
N GLN A 115 -4.25 -16.78 15.47
CA GLN A 115 -3.32 -17.88 15.20
C GLN A 115 -2.95 -17.98 13.71
N SER A 116 -3.91 -17.73 12.82
CA SER A 116 -3.67 -17.78 11.37
C SER A 116 -3.09 -16.48 10.81
N TYR A 117 -3.19 -15.36 11.55
CA TYR A 117 -2.79 -14.03 11.10
C TYR A 117 -1.29 -13.93 10.83
N THR A 118 -0.96 -13.37 9.66
CA THR A 118 0.40 -12.95 9.31
C THR A 118 0.39 -11.45 9.06
N LYS A 119 1.52 -10.79 9.35
CA LYS A 119 1.64 -9.34 9.15
C LYS A 119 1.27 -8.99 7.71
N SER A 120 0.22 -8.19 7.55
CA SER A 120 -0.33 -7.80 6.26
C SER A 120 -0.30 -6.29 6.09
N HIS A 121 -0.19 -5.83 4.85
CA HIS A 121 -0.38 -4.43 4.45
C HIS A 121 -1.82 -4.14 4.00
N ASP A 122 -2.69 -5.16 3.95
CA ASP A 122 -4.12 -4.99 3.65
C ASP A 122 -4.85 -4.34 4.85
N PRO A 123 -5.42 -3.13 4.70
CA PRO A 123 -6.18 -2.47 5.76
C PRO A 123 -7.33 -3.32 6.31
N LEU A 124 -8.00 -4.13 5.48
CA LEU A 124 -9.10 -4.98 5.92
C LEU A 124 -8.62 -6.02 6.94
N LEU A 125 -7.52 -6.73 6.63
CA LEU A 125 -6.93 -7.70 7.55
C LEU A 125 -6.33 -7.04 8.80
N GLN A 126 -5.73 -5.85 8.66
CA GLN A 126 -5.25 -5.09 9.82
C GLN A 126 -6.40 -4.68 10.74
N CYS A 127 -7.53 -4.25 10.18
CA CYS A 127 -8.73 -3.93 10.95
C CYS A 127 -9.26 -5.17 11.69
N TYR A 128 -9.37 -6.32 11.01
CA TYR A 128 -9.76 -7.56 11.68
C TYR A 128 -8.77 -8.01 12.76
N TYR A 129 -7.47 -7.83 12.53
CA TYR A 129 -6.45 -8.14 13.54
C TYR A 129 -6.63 -7.32 14.81
N PHE A 130 -6.78 -6.00 14.70
CA PHE A 130 -6.97 -5.18 15.90
C PHE A 130 -8.36 -5.38 16.52
N ARG A 131 -9.39 -5.72 15.74
CA ARG A 131 -10.68 -6.18 16.29
C ARG A 131 -10.52 -7.46 17.10
N ALA A 132 -9.81 -8.45 16.57
CA ALA A 132 -9.55 -9.70 17.28
C ALA A 132 -8.76 -9.43 18.58
N LYS A 133 -7.69 -8.62 18.52
CA LYS A 133 -6.93 -8.19 19.71
C LYS A 133 -7.81 -7.50 20.75
N TYR A 134 -8.74 -6.65 20.33
CA TYR A 134 -9.65 -5.96 21.25
C TYR A 134 -10.56 -6.95 21.99
N ASN A 135 -11.12 -7.92 21.26
CA ASN A 135 -12.05 -8.91 21.81
C ASN A 135 -11.34 -9.95 22.70
N GLU A 136 -10.07 -10.28 22.40
CA GLU A 136 -9.24 -11.19 23.20
C GLU A 136 -8.53 -10.47 24.37
N GLY A 137 -8.99 -9.28 24.76
CA GLY A 137 -8.53 -8.57 25.97
C GLY A 137 -7.34 -7.63 25.78
N ALA A 138 -6.63 -7.67 24.64
CA ALA A 138 -5.50 -6.78 24.33
C ALA A 138 -5.96 -5.37 23.87
N LYS A 139 -6.84 -4.73 24.65
CA LYS A 139 -7.56 -3.50 24.29
C LYS A 139 -6.62 -2.32 23.96
N LYS A 140 -5.59 -2.08 24.77
CA LYS A 140 -4.62 -0.99 24.53
C LYS A 140 -3.90 -1.15 23.19
N GLN A 141 -3.42 -2.35 22.89
CA GLN A 141 -2.75 -2.64 21.62
C GLN A 141 -3.71 -2.44 20.44
N ALA A 142 -4.95 -2.91 20.56
CA ALA A 142 -5.98 -2.73 19.54
C ALA A 142 -6.30 -1.26 19.28
N LEU A 143 -6.45 -0.43 20.32
CA LEU A 143 -6.78 0.98 20.19
C LEU A 143 -5.61 1.79 19.57
N LEU A 144 -4.36 1.47 19.91
CA LEU A 144 -3.19 2.07 19.25
C LEU A 144 -3.11 1.69 17.76
N GLY A 145 -3.40 0.44 17.43
CA GLY A 145 -3.51 -0.02 16.04
C GLY A 145 -4.65 0.66 15.29
N ALA A 146 -5.82 0.79 15.93
CA ALA A 146 -6.96 1.51 15.40
C ALA A 146 -6.62 2.97 15.11
N ARG A 147 -5.88 3.65 16.00
CA ARG A 147 -5.39 5.02 15.77
C ARG A 147 -4.53 5.10 14.51
N ALA A 148 -3.58 4.18 14.34
CA ALA A 148 -2.72 4.16 13.15
C ALA A 148 -3.53 3.95 11.85
N LEU A 149 -4.54 3.08 11.89
CA LEU A 149 -5.46 2.84 10.77
C LEU A 149 -6.43 4.01 10.52
N TRP A 150 -6.77 4.77 11.55
CA TRP A 150 -7.67 5.92 11.46
C TRP A 150 -6.99 7.12 10.81
N VAL A 151 -5.74 7.42 11.17
CA VAL A 151 -5.02 8.64 10.76
C VAL A 151 -4.48 8.52 9.33
N VAL A 152 -5.40 8.36 8.38
CA VAL A 152 -5.11 8.29 6.94
C VAL A 152 -6.07 9.17 6.15
N GLY A 153 -5.59 9.72 5.03
CA GLY A 153 -6.35 10.64 4.18
C GLY A 153 -7.31 9.98 3.19
N LYS A 154 -7.74 8.73 3.45
CA LYS A 154 -8.63 7.96 2.57
C LYS A 154 -9.69 7.21 3.38
N SER A 155 -10.78 6.84 2.72
CA SER A 155 -11.76 5.92 3.30
C SER A 155 -11.10 4.56 3.52
N GLN A 156 -11.44 3.94 4.64
CA GLN A 156 -11.01 2.58 4.97
C GLN A 156 -12.17 1.63 4.67
N PRO A 157 -11.92 0.31 4.54
CA PRO A 157 -12.99 -0.67 4.37
C PRO A 157 -14.02 -0.60 5.50
N ASP A 158 -15.29 -0.85 5.19
CA ASP A 158 -16.40 -0.82 6.16
C ASP A 158 -16.17 -1.82 7.31
N GLU A 159 -15.40 -2.88 7.07
CA GLU A 159 -14.95 -3.83 8.10
C GLU A 159 -14.15 -3.18 9.24
N CYS A 160 -13.60 -1.98 9.02
CA CYS A 160 -12.91 -1.18 10.03
C CYS A 160 -13.86 -0.42 10.95
N ASP A 161 -15.11 -0.20 10.58
CA ASP A 161 -16.03 0.64 11.34
C ASP A 161 -16.29 0.14 12.77
N PRO A 162 -16.44 -1.17 13.05
CA PRO A 162 -16.54 -1.64 14.42
C PRO A 162 -15.31 -1.32 15.27
N LEU A 163 -14.12 -1.38 14.68
CA LEU A 163 -12.87 -1.01 15.35
C LEU A 163 -12.82 0.50 15.63
N PHE A 164 -13.25 1.31 14.67
CA PHE A 164 -13.28 2.75 14.82
C PHE A 164 -14.35 3.21 15.79
N LYS A 165 -15.47 2.50 15.91
CA LYS A 165 -16.49 2.77 16.93
C LYS A 165 -15.91 2.63 18.34
N VAL A 166 -15.16 1.56 18.61
CA VAL A 166 -14.49 1.40 19.92
C VAL A 166 -13.34 2.38 20.13
N LEU A 167 -12.64 2.77 19.05
CA LEU A 167 -11.65 3.85 19.12
C LEU A 167 -12.33 5.16 19.54
N GLN A 168 -13.41 5.55 18.85
CA GLN A 168 -14.16 6.78 19.08
C GLN A 168 -14.71 6.91 20.50
N ALA A 169 -15.09 5.79 21.12
CA ALA A 169 -15.54 5.74 22.51
C ALA A 169 -14.40 5.72 23.55
N SER A 170 -13.13 5.77 23.12
CA SER A 170 -11.96 5.68 24.00
C SER A 170 -11.23 7.01 24.15
N THR A 171 -10.39 7.11 25.19
CA THR A 171 -9.50 8.25 25.42
C THR A 171 -8.44 8.44 24.32
N TYR A 172 -8.23 7.44 23.46
CA TYR A 172 -7.31 7.54 22.31
C TYR A 172 -7.93 8.32 21.14
N PHE A 173 -9.24 8.62 21.16
CA PHE A 173 -9.90 9.45 20.17
C PHE A 173 -9.81 10.95 20.48
N THR A 174 -8.57 11.44 20.47
CA THR A 174 -8.26 12.83 20.77
C THR A 174 -8.62 13.78 19.62
N ALA A 175 -8.74 15.08 19.94
CA ALA A 175 -8.89 16.12 18.93
C ALA A 175 -7.75 16.11 17.91
N GLU A 176 -6.53 15.83 18.35
CA GLU A 176 -5.34 15.71 17.52
C GLU A 176 -5.55 14.72 16.36
N ILE A 177 -6.04 13.50 16.64
CA ILE A 177 -6.18 12.48 15.59
C ILE A 177 -7.34 12.77 14.63
N ARG A 178 -8.38 13.49 15.09
CA ARG A 178 -9.43 14.02 14.22
C ARG A 178 -8.85 15.03 13.24
N TRP A 179 -8.06 15.98 13.74
CA TRP A 179 -7.40 16.98 12.89
C TRP A 179 -6.40 16.36 11.92
N GLN A 180 -5.60 15.38 12.36
CA GLN A 180 -4.67 14.68 11.47
C GLN A 180 -5.40 13.99 10.31
N ARG A 181 -6.49 13.26 10.60
CA ARG A 181 -7.29 12.61 9.55
C ARG A 181 -7.99 13.63 8.65
N PHE A 182 -8.55 14.69 9.23
CA PHE A 182 -9.22 15.76 8.49
C PHE A 182 -8.26 16.44 7.50
N ALA A 183 -7.08 16.85 7.97
CA ALA A 183 -6.05 17.48 7.13
C ALA A 183 -5.53 16.51 6.05
N ALA A 184 -5.34 15.23 6.39
CA ALA A 184 -4.95 14.21 5.41
C ALA A 184 -6.02 14.00 4.33
N ALA A 185 -7.31 14.00 4.70
CA ALA A 185 -8.41 13.89 3.76
C ALA A 185 -8.44 15.08 2.79
N LEU A 186 -8.23 16.31 3.29
CA LEU A 186 -8.16 17.50 2.45
C LEU A 186 -6.95 17.50 1.51
N ARG A 187 -5.78 17.04 1.95
CA ARG A 187 -4.60 16.89 1.06
C ARG A 187 -4.87 15.93 -0.09
N ASN A 188 -5.67 14.88 0.16
CA ASN A 188 -6.07 13.89 -0.85
C ASN A 188 -7.35 14.28 -1.62
N ASN A 189 -7.84 15.51 -1.48
CA ASN A 189 -9.09 16.00 -2.07
C ASN A 189 -10.34 15.17 -1.70
N LYS A 190 -10.32 14.44 -0.57
CA LYS A 190 -11.45 13.65 -0.06
C LYS A 190 -12.36 14.51 0.83
N THR A 191 -13.07 15.47 0.23
CA THR A 191 -13.90 16.43 0.98
C THR A 191 -15.09 15.79 1.70
N GLY A 192 -15.64 14.68 1.18
CA GLY A 192 -16.69 13.91 1.86
C GLY A 192 -16.21 13.32 3.18
N LEU A 193 -15.00 12.73 3.19
CA LEU A 193 -14.37 12.23 4.40
C LEU A 193 -14.06 13.36 5.38
N ALA A 194 -13.54 14.49 4.90
CA ALA A 194 -13.30 15.66 5.75
C ALA A 194 -14.58 16.17 6.42
N ARG A 195 -15.71 16.23 5.69
CA ARG A 195 -17.03 16.60 6.23
C ARG A 195 -17.54 15.60 7.27
N TYR A 196 -17.35 14.30 7.04
CA TYR A 196 -17.67 13.29 8.04
C TYR A 196 -16.87 13.52 9.33
N ILE A 197 -15.55 13.74 9.23
CA ILE A 197 -14.69 13.96 10.40
C ILE A 197 -15.04 15.28 11.11
N GLN A 198 -15.41 16.33 10.36
CA GLN A 198 -15.94 17.56 10.95
C GLN A 198 -17.14 17.25 11.87
N GLY A 199 -18.05 16.37 11.47
CA GLY A 199 -19.19 15.97 12.31
C GLY A 199 -18.81 15.28 13.64
N LEU A 200 -17.58 14.78 13.75
CA LEU A 200 -17.04 14.14 14.96
C LEU A 200 -16.26 15.10 15.88
N MET A 201 -16.15 16.38 15.51
CA MET A 201 -15.45 17.41 16.28
C MET A 201 -16.41 18.18 17.20
N ASP A 202 -15.87 18.84 18.23
CA ASP A 202 -16.65 19.76 19.05
C ASP A 202 -17.07 21.02 18.28
N SER A 203 -17.92 21.85 18.88
CA SER A 203 -18.51 23.01 18.21
C SER A 203 -17.48 24.06 17.76
N ASN A 204 -16.36 24.22 18.48
CA ASN A 204 -15.31 25.19 18.13
C ASN A 204 -14.45 24.65 16.98
N ASP A 205 -14.02 23.39 17.08
CA ASP A 205 -13.26 22.72 16.03
C ASP A 205 -14.06 22.60 14.74
N GLN A 206 -15.37 22.32 14.83
CA GLN A 206 -16.27 22.32 13.69
C GLN A 206 -16.29 23.66 12.93
N LYS A 207 -16.29 24.80 13.64
CA LYS A 207 -16.22 26.14 12.99
C LYS A 207 -14.92 26.29 12.22
N THR A 208 -13.79 25.90 12.82
CA THR A 208 -12.46 25.93 12.19
C THR A 208 -12.39 25.00 10.98
N ALA A 209 -12.97 23.80 11.07
CA ALA A 209 -12.99 22.81 9.99
C ALA A 209 -13.85 23.29 8.80
N ARG A 210 -14.99 23.93 9.07
CA ARG A 210 -15.80 24.60 8.03
C ARG A 210 -15.00 25.67 7.30
N LEU A 211 -14.24 26.50 8.02
CA LEU A 211 -13.37 27.49 7.42
C LEU A 211 -12.29 26.85 6.53
N TRP A 212 -11.65 25.77 7.01
CA TRP A 212 -10.65 25.05 6.22
C TRP A 212 -11.27 24.43 4.96
N LEU A 213 -12.46 23.83 5.04
CA LEU A 213 -13.18 23.32 3.85
C LEU A 213 -13.49 24.44 2.85
N LYS A 214 -13.90 25.62 3.33
CA LYS A 214 -14.12 26.80 2.47
C LYS A 214 -12.83 27.22 1.76
N ILE A 215 -11.72 27.32 2.49
CA ILE A 215 -10.39 27.65 1.95
C ILE A 215 -9.86 26.54 1.02
N HIS A 216 -10.18 25.28 1.30
CA HIS A 216 -9.83 24.18 0.39
C HIS A 216 -10.49 24.37 -0.98
N LYS A 217 -11.76 24.79 -1.02
CA LYS A 217 -12.47 25.08 -2.27
C LYS A 217 -11.99 26.39 -2.92
N HIS A 218 -11.74 27.41 -2.11
CA HIS A 218 -11.43 28.79 -2.52
C HIS A 218 -10.12 29.25 -1.85
N PRO A 219 -8.95 28.75 -2.29
CA PRO A 219 -7.69 29.01 -1.60
C PRO A 219 -7.24 30.48 -1.70
N GLU A 220 -7.73 31.24 -2.67
CA GLU A 220 -7.51 32.67 -2.84
C GLU A 220 -8.05 33.53 -1.69
N LEU A 221 -8.99 33.01 -0.90
CA LEU A 221 -9.50 33.68 0.29
C LEU A 221 -8.39 33.98 1.30
N ILE A 222 -7.31 33.19 1.28
CA ILE A 222 -6.18 33.37 2.17
C ILE A 222 -5.45 34.71 1.98
N LYS A 223 -5.72 35.44 0.89
CA LYS A 223 -5.24 36.82 0.68
C LYS A 223 -5.60 37.75 1.84
N LYS A 224 -6.78 37.55 2.44
CA LYS A 224 -7.33 38.35 3.54
C LYS A 224 -6.65 37.97 4.87
N PRO A 225 -5.79 38.83 5.45
CA PRO A 225 -5.04 38.47 6.67
C PRO A 225 -5.94 38.13 7.86
N GLU A 226 -7.05 38.81 8.00
CA GLU A 226 -8.06 38.69 9.05
C GLU A 226 -8.85 37.37 9.01
N LEU A 227 -8.75 36.61 7.92
CA LEU A 227 -9.49 35.35 7.77
C LEU A 227 -9.04 34.28 8.76
N LEU A 228 -7.77 34.29 9.16
CA LEU A 228 -7.21 33.32 10.11
C LEU A 228 -6.83 34.01 11.41
N ASP A 229 -7.40 33.51 12.51
CA ASP A 229 -6.95 33.83 13.86
C ASP A 229 -5.60 33.14 14.13
N LYS A 230 -4.53 33.93 14.25
CA LYS A 230 -3.16 33.45 14.44
C LYS A 230 -2.99 32.64 15.74
N ASN A 231 -3.88 32.82 16.72
CA ASN A 231 -3.82 32.12 18.00
C ASN A 231 -4.40 30.70 17.94
N LYS A 232 -5.12 30.33 16.87
CA LYS A 232 -5.62 28.96 16.69
C LYS A 232 -4.53 28.03 16.19
N ALA A 233 -4.40 26.88 16.85
CA ALA A 233 -3.42 25.84 16.52
C ALA A 233 -3.46 25.38 15.05
N GLN A 234 -4.64 25.39 14.43
CA GLN A 234 -4.84 24.94 13.05
C GLN A 234 -4.51 26.00 12.00
N SER A 235 -4.36 27.28 12.38
CA SER A 235 -4.22 28.38 11.41
C SER A 235 -2.99 28.22 10.52
N GLY A 236 -1.85 27.81 11.08
CA GLY A 236 -0.65 27.51 10.28
C GLY A 236 -0.86 26.37 9.26
N LEU A 237 -1.61 25.33 9.65
CA LEU A 237 -1.93 24.22 8.75
C LEU A 237 -2.90 24.63 7.65
N ILE A 238 -3.92 25.43 7.98
CA ILE A 238 -4.89 25.97 7.02
C ILE A 238 -4.16 26.88 6.02
N PHE A 239 -3.30 27.79 6.52
CA PHE A 239 -2.51 28.68 5.70
C PHE A 239 -1.61 27.90 4.74
N ALA A 240 -0.79 26.98 5.25
CA ALA A 240 0.08 26.15 4.43
C ALA A 240 -0.70 25.31 3.39
N HIS A 241 -1.88 24.80 3.74
CA HIS A 241 -2.75 24.08 2.81
C HIS A 241 -3.29 24.99 1.70
N ALA A 242 -3.69 26.22 2.01
CA ALA A 242 -4.17 27.18 1.03
C ALA A 242 -3.07 27.54 0.01
N ILE A 243 -1.86 27.83 0.50
CA ILE A 243 -0.70 28.15 -0.34
C ILE A 243 -0.33 26.96 -1.23
N ASP A 244 -0.30 25.75 -0.67
CA ASP A 244 -0.04 24.51 -1.42
C ASP A 244 -1.01 24.32 -2.61
N ARG A 245 -2.28 24.68 -2.42
CA ARG A 245 -3.30 24.68 -3.48
C ARG A 245 -3.14 25.82 -4.48
N LEU A 246 -2.86 27.03 -4.02
CA LEU A 246 -2.58 28.17 -4.90
C LEU A 246 -1.36 27.89 -5.78
N ALA A 247 -0.34 27.20 -5.27
CA ALA A 247 0.87 26.89 -6.03
C ALA A 247 0.61 26.09 -7.33
N ASN A 248 -0.53 25.39 -7.43
CA ASN A 248 -0.94 24.68 -8.66
C ASN A 248 -1.62 25.57 -9.69
N THR A 249 -2.27 26.66 -9.27
CA THR A 249 -3.22 27.41 -10.12
C THR A 249 -2.84 28.88 -10.27
N GLN A 250 -2.27 29.47 -9.22
CA GLN A 250 -1.89 30.88 -9.10
C GLN A 250 -0.54 30.96 -8.36
N TYR A 251 0.52 30.40 -8.94
CA TYR A 251 1.83 30.26 -8.27
C TYR A 251 2.41 31.61 -7.81
N ALA A 252 2.35 32.65 -8.66
CA ALA A 252 2.86 33.98 -8.34
C ALA A 252 2.16 34.57 -7.11
N LEU A 253 0.84 34.35 -7.02
CA LEU A 253 0.08 34.75 -5.84
C LEU A 253 0.46 33.92 -4.61
N ALA A 254 0.60 32.60 -4.75
CA ALA A 254 1.00 31.72 -3.66
C ALA A 254 2.32 32.19 -3.04
N ILE A 255 3.31 32.50 -3.88
CA ILE A 255 4.62 33.01 -3.50
C ILE A 255 4.51 34.34 -2.79
N LYS A 256 3.80 35.31 -3.39
CA LYS A 256 3.61 36.64 -2.79
C LYS A 256 3.01 36.57 -1.38
N ILE A 257 1.96 35.75 -1.19
CA ILE A 257 1.32 35.61 0.12
C ILE A 257 2.24 34.88 1.10
N TRP A 258 2.90 33.81 0.64
CA TRP A 258 3.78 33.00 1.48
C TRP A 258 4.96 33.83 2.00
N ASP A 259 5.66 34.55 1.13
CA ASP A 259 6.83 35.35 1.50
C ASP A 259 6.48 36.47 2.48
N ALA A 260 5.28 37.06 2.34
CA ALA A 260 4.83 38.12 3.22
C ALA A 260 4.38 37.64 4.61
N ARG A 261 3.97 36.37 4.76
CA ARG A 261 3.18 35.94 5.94
C ARG A 261 3.58 34.59 6.54
N ASN A 262 4.54 33.85 5.99
CA ASN A 262 4.91 32.53 6.53
C ASN A 262 5.34 32.58 8.01
N SER A 263 5.99 33.66 8.45
CA SER A 263 6.45 33.89 9.81
C SER A 263 5.33 34.25 10.79
N SER A 264 4.13 34.57 10.30
CA SER A 264 2.96 34.88 11.14
C SER A 264 2.29 33.66 11.76
N PHE A 265 2.72 32.44 11.40
CA PHE A 265 2.06 31.21 11.83
C PHE A 265 3.06 30.16 12.28
N ALA A 266 2.69 29.38 13.29
CA ALA A 266 3.44 28.18 13.67
C ALA A 266 3.21 27.08 12.63
N ILE A 267 4.24 26.79 11.83
CA ILE A 267 4.25 25.72 10.83
C ILE A 267 5.45 24.82 11.12
N ASN A 268 5.24 23.50 11.13
CA ASN A 268 6.35 22.59 11.38
C ASN A 268 7.42 22.70 10.27
N LYS A 269 8.69 22.50 10.66
CA LYS A 269 9.84 22.70 9.76
C LYS A 269 9.74 21.87 8.47
N ALA A 270 9.34 20.61 8.58
CA ALA A 270 9.21 19.71 7.42
C ALA A 270 8.16 20.20 6.40
N ARG A 271 7.01 20.72 6.87
CA ARG A 271 5.95 21.25 6.01
C ARG A 271 6.36 22.58 5.39
N LEU A 272 7.05 23.42 6.16
CA LEU A 272 7.62 24.67 5.67
C LEU A 272 8.61 24.38 4.53
N GLN A 273 9.59 23.50 4.75
CA GLN A 273 10.56 23.09 3.73
C GLN A 273 9.89 22.48 2.48
N ALA A 274 8.93 21.58 2.67
CA ALA A 274 8.20 20.97 1.55
C ALA A 274 7.43 22.01 0.72
N LEU A 275 6.86 23.03 1.37
CA LEU A 275 6.14 24.10 0.69
C LEU A 275 7.10 25.06 -0.01
N GLU A 276 8.23 25.41 0.60
CA GLU A 276 9.30 26.18 -0.05
C GLU A 276 9.82 25.49 -1.31
N GLN A 277 10.13 24.20 -1.20
CA GLN A 277 10.58 23.39 -2.34
C GLN A 277 9.53 23.39 -3.46
N ARG A 278 8.26 23.24 -3.11
CA ARG A 278 7.16 23.28 -4.06
C ARG A 278 7.04 24.63 -4.77
N LEU A 279 7.10 25.73 -4.03
CA LEU A 279 7.02 27.08 -4.60
C LEU A 279 8.23 27.38 -5.50
N ALA A 280 9.44 26.96 -5.10
CA ALA A 280 10.65 27.07 -5.91
C ALA A 280 10.56 26.26 -7.21
N LEU A 281 10.05 25.03 -7.14
CA LEU A 281 9.80 24.21 -8.32
C LEU A 281 8.71 24.80 -9.23
N SER A 282 7.66 25.39 -8.67
CA SER A 282 6.64 26.09 -9.45
C SER A 282 7.24 27.25 -10.26
N LEU A 283 8.15 28.04 -9.69
CA LEU A 283 8.90 29.07 -10.44
C LEU A 283 9.68 28.47 -11.60
N ALA A 284 10.43 27.40 -11.34
CA ALA A 284 11.25 26.75 -12.36
C ALA A 284 10.42 26.20 -13.52
N TYR A 285 9.24 25.63 -13.23
CA TYR A 285 8.34 25.10 -14.27
C TYR A 285 7.74 26.20 -15.14
N GLN A 286 7.53 27.37 -14.56
CA GLN A 286 7.02 28.56 -15.26
C GLN A 286 8.13 29.38 -15.90
N ARG A 287 9.40 28.91 -15.84
CA ARG A 287 10.58 29.57 -16.39
C ARG A 287 10.77 30.99 -15.82
N ASP A 288 10.42 31.17 -14.55
CA ASP A 288 10.54 32.44 -13.85
C ASP A 288 12.02 32.75 -13.53
N PRO A 289 12.52 33.98 -13.80
CA PRO A 289 13.92 34.36 -13.53
C PRO A 289 14.33 34.30 -12.04
N GLY A 290 13.37 34.28 -11.10
CA GLY A 290 13.66 34.09 -9.68
C GLY A 290 13.88 32.63 -9.26
N ALA A 291 13.69 31.68 -10.19
CA ALA A 291 13.70 30.25 -9.88
C ALA A 291 15.05 29.76 -9.34
N TYR A 292 16.17 30.13 -9.99
CA TYR A 292 17.50 29.69 -9.56
C TYR A 292 17.77 30.10 -8.11
N HIS A 293 17.65 31.39 -7.82
CA HIS A 293 17.89 31.93 -6.48
C HIS A 293 16.96 31.35 -5.41
N ARG A 294 15.69 31.06 -5.73
CA ARG A 294 14.80 30.42 -4.76
C ARG A 294 15.16 28.95 -4.51
N LEU A 295 15.55 28.21 -5.55
CA LEU A 295 16.00 26.82 -5.41
C LEU A 295 17.32 26.72 -4.63
N THR A 296 18.23 27.69 -4.78
CA THR A 296 19.51 27.74 -4.05
C THR A 296 19.32 27.93 -2.54
N ARG A 297 18.25 28.62 -2.11
CA ARG A 297 17.97 28.88 -0.69
C ARG A 297 17.38 27.69 0.07
N LEU A 298 17.07 26.59 -0.60
CA LEU A 298 16.48 25.42 0.06
C LEU A 298 17.53 24.71 0.93
N GLU A 299 17.26 24.59 2.24
CA GLU A 299 18.15 23.86 3.17
C GLU A 299 18.35 22.39 2.75
N VAL A 300 17.28 21.76 2.26
CA VAL A 300 17.29 20.37 1.81
C VAL A 300 16.61 20.30 0.45
N ALA A 301 17.35 19.80 -0.54
CA ALA A 301 16.86 19.62 -1.91
C ALA A 301 17.04 18.17 -2.35
N ASP A 302 15.94 17.54 -2.79
CA ASP A 302 15.97 16.22 -3.38
C ASP A 302 16.65 16.24 -4.78
N LYS A 303 16.93 15.05 -5.32
CA LYS A 303 17.55 14.88 -6.65
C LYS A 303 16.82 15.70 -7.72
N LYS A 304 15.49 15.66 -7.71
CA LYS A 304 14.64 16.36 -8.69
C LYS A 304 14.84 17.88 -8.60
N THR A 305 14.84 18.42 -7.38
CA THR A 305 14.99 19.86 -7.10
C THR A 305 16.35 20.37 -7.50
N LYS A 306 17.41 19.62 -7.18
CA LYS A 306 18.78 19.97 -7.61
C LYS A 306 18.91 19.97 -9.13
N GLU A 307 18.35 18.97 -9.81
CA GLU A 307 18.35 18.97 -11.28
C GLU A 307 17.54 20.13 -11.88
N TRP A 308 16.45 20.56 -11.25
CA TRP A 308 15.67 21.72 -11.71
C TRP A 308 16.41 23.05 -11.47
N ARG A 309 17.28 23.13 -10.46
CA ARG A 309 18.15 24.29 -10.28
C ARG A 309 19.16 24.43 -11.42
N VAL A 310 19.74 23.32 -11.89
CA VAL A 310 20.59 23.35 -13.11
C VAL A 310 19.80 23.87 -14.31
N ARG A 311 18.56 23.39 -14.49
CA ARG A 311 17.69 23.88 -15.58
C ARG A 311 17.34 25.36 -15.46
N ALA A 312 17.12 25.86 -14.24
CA ALA A 312 16.89 27.28 -14.00
C ALA A 312 18.13 28.12 -14.38
N ALA A 313 19.33 27.71 -13.95
CA ALA A 313 20.57 28.37 -14.34
C ALA A 313 20.79 28.38 -15.87
N LEU A 314 20.50 27.26 -16.54
CA LEU A 314 20.57 27.16 -18.00
C LEU A 314 19.58 28.11 -18.70
N LEU A 315 18.36 28.28 -18.16
CA LEU A 315 17.37 29.20 -18.71
C LEU A 315 17.82 30.67 -18.59
N GLU A 316 18.50 31.02 -17.51
CA GLU A 316 19.10 32.33 -17.29
C GLU A 316 20.38 32.55 -18.13
N GLN A 317 20.91 31.50 -18.77
CA GLN A 317 22.20 31.50 -19.50
C GLN A 317 23.39 31.96 -18.64
N ASN A 318 23.28 31.84 -17.32
CA ASN A 318 24.37 32.16 -16.40
C ASN A 318 25.24 30.91 -16.21
N TRP A 319 26.37 30.87 -16.91
CA TRP A 319 27.24 29.69 -16.98
C TRP A 319 27.92 29.38 -15.64
N GLU A 320 28.27 30.39 -14.84
CA GLU A 320 28.77 30.19 -13.47
C GLU A 320 27.72 29.52 -12.57
N HIS A 321 26.46 29.96 -12.65
CA HIS A 321 25.34 29.32 -11.95
C HIS A 321 25.13 27.87 -12.41
N VAL A 322 25.36 27.56 -13.69
CA VAL A 322 25.26 26.19 -14.21
C VAL A 322 26.32 25.30 -13.58
N GLU A 323 27.58 25.75 -13.53
CA GLU A 323 28.67 25.01 -12.89
C GLU A 323 28.39 24.75 -11.41
N GLN A 324 28.04 25.80 -10.66
CA GLN A 324 27.68 25.68 -9.24
C GLN A 324 26.53 24.70 -9.03
N ALA A 325 25.48 24.80 -9.85
CA ALA A 325 24.32 23.93 -9.73
C ALA A 325 24.64 22.45 -10.02
N ILE A 326 25.52 22.18 -11.00
CA ILE A 326 25.96 20.83 -11.36
C ILE A 326 26.88 20.25 -10.28
N ALA A 327 27.80 21.05 -9.73
CA ALA A 327 28.74 20.63 -8.69
C ALA A 327 28.03 20.06 -7.43
N ASP A 328 26.85 20.59 -7.13
CA ASP A 328 26.01 20.16 -6.01
C ASP A 328 25.16 18.89 -6.25
N LEU A 329 25.11 18.39 -7.49
CA LEU A 329 24.48 17.10 -7.80
C LEU A 329 25.30 15.95 -7.18
N SER A 330 24.67 14.80 -6.93
CA SER A 330 25.43 13.60 -6.53
C SER A 330 26.37 13.17 -7.67
N LYS A 331 27.49 12.51 -7.34
CA LYS A 331 28.44 12.01 -8.35
C LYS A 331 27.77 11.07 -9.38
N GLU A 332 26.90 10.18 -8.93
CA GLU A 332 26.07 9.34 -9.82
C GLU A 332 25.25 10.18 -10.80
N THR A 333 24.67 11.29 -10.33
CA THR A 333 23.87 12.16 -11.18
C THR A 333 24.78 12.94 -12.14
N GLN A 334 25.86 13.56 -11.67
CA GLN A 334 26.83 14.31 -12.51
C GLN A 334 27.34 13.49 -13.70
N ASN A 335 27.57 12.19 -13.51
CA ASN A 335 28.09 11.30 -14.55
C ASN A 335 27.10 10.99 -15.70
N LYS A 336 25.84 11.41 -15.60
CA LYS A 336 24.88 11.26 -16.70
C LYS A 336 25.25 12.18 -17.86
N ASP A 337 25.13 11.67 -19.09
CA ASP A 337 25.55 12.36 -20.32
C ASP A 337 25.04 13.80 -20.42
N LYS A 338 23.77 14.03 -20.10
CA LYS A 338 23.17 15.38 -20.09
C LYS A 338 23.92 16.38 -19.21
N TRP A 339 24.40 15.96 -18.04
CA TRP A 339 25.06 16.86 -17.09
C TRP A 339 26.55 17.01 -17.39
N ARG A 340 27.20 15.96 -17.91
CA ARG A 340 28.56 16.06 -18.46
C ARG A 340 28.61 17.05 -19.64
N PHE A 341 27.64 16.97 -20.55
CA PHE A 341 27.52 17.90 -21.66
C PHE A 341 27.35 19.34 -21.17
N TRP A 342 26.36 19.60 -20.30
CA TRP A 342 26.12 20.96 -19.82
C TRP A 342 27.26 21.52 -18.97
N LEU A 343 27.97 20.67 -18.22
CA LEU A 343 29.18 21.08 -17.51
C LEU A 343 30.28 21.49 -18.49
N ALA A 344 30.54 20.69 -19.53
CA ALA A 344 31.54 21.03 -20.54
C ALA A 344 31.17 22.34 -21.28
N ARG A 345 29.89 22.54 -21.60
CA ARG A 345 29.41 23.80 -22.20
C ARG A 345 29.52 25.00 -21.28
N ALA A 346 29.32 24.81 -19.98
CA ALA A 346 29.48 25.89 -19.01
C ALA A 346 30.96 26.28 -18.87
N LEU A 347 31.85 25.29 -18.73
CA LEU A 347 33.30 25.50 -18.69
C LEU A 347 33.84 26.20 -19.94
N GLU A 348 33.35 25.85 -21.15
CA GLU A 348 33.68 26.55 -22.41
C GLU A 348 33.29 28.05 -22.39
N LYS A 349 32.34 28.44 -21.55
CA LYS A 349 31.79 29.80 -21.51
C LYS A 349 32.36 30.65 -20.38
N THR A 350 32.98 30.04 -19.39
CA THR A 350 33.56 30.69 -18.21
C THR A 350 35.09 30.68 -18.22
N HIS A 351 35.70 29.77 -18.98
CA HIS A 351 37.15 29.61 -19.17
C HIS A 351 37.48 29.56 -20.66
#